data_AF-A0A1I2WZL3-F1
#
_entry.id   AF-A0A1I2WZL3-F1
#
_cell.length_a   1.000
_cell.length_b   1.000
_cell.length_c   1.000
_cell.angle_alpha   90.00
_cell.angle_beta   90.00
_cell.angle_gamma   90.00
#
_symmetry.space_group_name_H-M   'P 1'
#
loop_
_entity.id
_entity.type
_entity.pdbx_description
1 polymer ?
#
loop_
_entity_poly.entity_id
_entity_poly.type
_entity_poly.pdbx_seq_one_letter_code
_entity_poly.pdbx_strand_id
1 'polypeptide(L)' 'MARSRARTALDALAGLIEAAVDVRGRDLATRIGLITPDATGLLAHDTGDGMSEVFRKAD' A
#
# COMPACT_ATOMS: atom_id res chain seq x y z
N MET A 1 -21.79 17.31 14.79
CA MET A 1 -20.34 17.41 15.02
C MET A 1 -19.65 16.06 15.28
N ALA A 2 -20.15 15.21 16.20
CA ALA A 2 -19.53 13.90 16.50
C ALA A 2 -19.30 13.01 15.26
N ARG A 3 -20.30 12.90 14.37
CA ARG A 3 -20.19 12.14 13.11
C ARG A 3 -19.08 12.65 12.19
N SER A 4 -18.93 13.97 12.04
CA SER A 4 -17.87 14.56 11.22
C SER A 4 -16.49 14.26 11.78
N ARG A 5 -16.31 14.38 13.10
CA ARG A 5 -15.06 14.06 13.78
C ARG A 5 -14.69 12.58 13.65
N ALA A 6 -15.69 11.70 13.78
CA ALA A 6 -15.49 10.26 13.58
C ALA A 6 -15.01 9.96 12.15
N ARG A 7 -15.59 10.60 11.14
CA ARG A 7 -15.17 10.43 9.74
C ARG A 7 -13.73 10.88 9.53
N THR A 8 -13.37 12.07 10.00
CA THR A 8 -11.99 12.57 9.92
C THR A 8 -10.99 11.65 10.63
N ALA A 9 -11.36 11.08 11.78
CA ALA A 9 -10.51 10.14 12.50
C ALA A 9 -10.31 8.84 11.72
N LEU A 10 -11.35 8.35 11.04
CA LEU A 10 -11.25 7.17 10.17
C LEU A 10 -10.37 7.44 8.95
N ASP A 11 -10.52 8.60 8.31
CA ASP A 11 -9.68 8.99 7.16
C ASP A 11 -8.19 9.09 7.58
N ALA A 12 -7.91 9.66 8.76
CA ALA A 12 -6.55 9.74 9.30
C ALA A 12 -5.98 8.35 9.64
N LEU A 13 -6.80 7.47 10.22
CA LEU A 13 -6.40 6.09 10.51
C LEU A 13 -6.10 5.31 9.23
N ALA A 14 -6.93 5.46 8.19
CA ALA A 14 -6.71 4.85 6.89
C ALA A 14 -5.36 5.28 6.30
N GLY A 15 -5.06 6.60 6.31
CA GLY A 15 -3.77 7.10 5.85
C GLY A 15 -2.57 6.57 6.64
N LEU A 16 -2.70 6.37 7.95
CA LEU A 16 -1.65 5.74 8.77
C LEU A 16 -1.44 4.27 8.40
N ILE A 17 -2.51 3.52 8.16
CA ILE A 17 -2.43 2.12 7.75
C ILE A 17 -1.76 2.01 6.37
N GLU A 18 -2.18 2.84 5.42
CA GLU A 18 -1.60 2.90 4.08
C GLU A 18 -0.09 3.20 4.14
N ALA A 19 0.31 4.23 4.89
CA ALA A 19 1.73 4.57 5.06
C ALA A 19 2.53 3.42 5.71
N ALA A 20 1.96 2.71 6.69
CA ALA A 20 2.63 1.59 7.34
C ALA A 20 2.82 0.39 6.39
N VAL A 21 1.81 0.08 5.57
CA VAL A 21 1.90 -0.96 4.52
C VAL A 21 2.93 -0.55 3.46
N ASP A 22 2.97 0.72 3.10
CA ASP A 22 3.85 1.26 2.06
C ASP A 22 5.34 1.06 2.37
N VAL A 23 5.75 1.24 3.64
CA VAL A 23 7.15 1.08 4.07
C VAL A 23 7.68 -0.32 3.74
N ARG A 24 6.90 -1.37 3.97
CA ARG A 24 7.36 -2.75 3.72
C ARG A 24 6.98 -3.26 2.34
N GLY A 25 5.86 -2.80 1.79
CA GLY A 25 5.39 -3.16 0.46
C GLY A 25 6.40 -2.75 -0.61
N ARG A 26 7.00 -1.56 -0.50
CA ARG A 26 7.96 -1.05 -1.50
C ARG A 26 9.27 -1.80 -1.54
N ASP A 27 9.80 -2.13 -0.36
CA ASP A 27 10.97 -2.99 -0.26
C ASP A 27 10.74 -4.32 -1.00
N LEU A 28 9.55 -4.90 -0.83
CA LEU A 28 9.18 -6.14 -1.49
C LEU A 28 8.98 -5.94 -3.00
N ALA A 29 8.19 -4.94 -3.41
CA ALA A 29 7.91 -4.61 -4.80
C ALA A 29 9.19 -4.33 -5.60
N THR A 30 10.16 -3.64 -4.99
CA THR A 30 11.49 -3.40 -5.58
C THR A 30 12.27 -4.70 -5.74
N ARG A 31 12.29 -5.56 -4.72
CA ARG A 31 13.01 -6.84 -4.75
C ARG A 31 12.47 -7.80 -5.81
N ILE A 32 11.17 -7.76 -6.09
CA ILE A 32 10.54 -8.59 -7.13
C ILE A 32 10.46 -7.88 -8.49
N GLY A 33 11.00 -6.67 -8.61
CA GLY A 33 11.15 -5.96 -9.87
C GLY A 33 9.88 -5.27 -10.43
N LEU A 34 8.85 -5.06 -9.61
CA LEU A 34 7.63 -4.36 -10.03
C LEU A 34 7.77 -2.84 -10.04
N ILE A 35 8.64 -2.29 -9.20
CA ILE A 35 8.96 -0.86 -9.16
C ILE A 35 10.46 -0.65 -9.11
N THR A 36 10.91 0.53 -9.52
CA THR A 36 12.32 0.92 -9.44
C THR A 36 12.65 1.46 -8.04
N PRO A 37 13.91 1.35 -7.57
CA PRO A 37 14.31 1.82 -6.24
C PRO A 37 14.13 3.33 -6.01
N ASP A 38 14.08 4.12 -7.08
CA ASP A 38 13.87 5.56 -7.10
C ASP A 38 12.38 5.97 -7.14
N ALA A 39 11.46 5.02 -7.20
CA ALA A 39 10.02 5.29 -7.18
C ALA A 39 9.58 5.89 -5.82
N THR A 40 9.00 7.10 -5.85
CA THR A 40 8.53 7.86 -4.66
C THR A 40 7.00 7.90 -4.57
N GLY A 41 6.43 8.20 -3.38
CA GLY A 41 4.96 8.24 -3.15
C GLY A 41 4.31 6.88 -2.83
N LEU A 42 3.06 6.85 -2.38
CA LEU A 42 2.38 5.59 -2.00
C LEU A 42 2.34 4.58 -3.16
N LEU A 43 2.41 3.28 -2.86
CA LEU A 43 2.16 2.21 -3.81
C LEU A 43 0.80 2.39 -4.47
N ALA A 44 0.79 2.33 -5.80
CA ALA A 44 -0.43 2.32 -6.57
C ALA A 44 -1.11 0.94 -6.48
N HIS A 45 -2.43 0.93 -6.68
CA HIS A 45 -3.25 -0.27 -6.54
C HIS A 45 -2.79 -1.41 -7.48
N ASP A 46 -2.42 -1.05 -8.70
CA ASP A 46 -1.88 -1.95 -9.73
C ASP A 46 -0.60 -2.67 -9.28
N THR A 47 0.22 -2.05 -8.44
CA THR A 47 1.41 -2.67 -7.87
C THR A 47 1.02 -3.77 -6.90
N GLY A 48 -0.04 -3.56 -6.10
CA GLY A 48 -0.59 -4.58 -5.20
C GLY A 48 -1.18 -5.78 -5.96
N ASP A 49 -1.84 -5.53 -7.09
CA ASP A 49 -2.33 -6.58 -7.98
C ASP A 49 -1.17 -7.39 -8.55
N GLY A 50 -0.15 -6.72 -9.08
CA GLY A 50 1.06 -7.37 -9.61
C GLY A 50 1.78 -8.21 -8.55
N MET A 51 1.89 -7.71 -7.32
CA MET A 51 2.44 -8.49 -6.20
C MET A 51 1.61 -9.74 -5.94
N SER A 52 0.29 -9.62 -5.94
CA SER A 52 -0.63 -10.74 -5.73
C SER A 52 -0.50 -11.79 -6.84
N GLU A 53 -0.24 -11.39 -8.07
CA GLU A 53 0.00 -12.31 -9.17
C GLU A 53 1.30 -13.10 -8.99
N VAL A 54 2.38 -12.42 -8.59
CA VAL A 54 3.70 -13.05 -8.36
C VAL A 54 3.64 -14.07 -7.22
N PHE A 55 2.90 -13.76 -6.14
CA PHE A 55 2.80 -14.64 -4.97
C PHE A 55 1.61 -15.61 -5.03
N ARG A 56 0.81 -15.58 -6.11
CA ARG A 56 -0.32 -16.49 -6.27
C ARG A 56 0.20 -17.93 -6.22
N LYS A 57 -0.28 -18.70 -5.25
CA LYS A 57 0.04 -20.12 -5.16
C LYS A 57 -0.54 -20.83 -6.38
N ALA A 58 0.29 -21.58 -7.12
CA ALA A 58 -0.20 -22.49 -8.14
C ALA A 58 -0.94 -23.65 -7.44
N ASP A 59 -2.12 -23.99 -7.96
CA ASP A 59 -2.99 -25.06 -7.42
C ASP A 59 -2.24 -26.40 -7.26
#